data_AF-A0A4S0JKK8-F1
#
_entry.id   AF-A0A4S0JKK8-F1
#
_cell.length_a   1.000
_cell.length_b   1.000
_cell.length_c   1.000
_cell.angle_alpha   90.00
_cell.angle_beta   90.00
_cell.angle_gamma   90.00
#
_symmetry.space_group_name_H-M   'P 1'
#
loop_
_entity.id
_entity.type
_entity.pdbx_description
1 polymer ?
#
loop_
_entity_poly.entity_id
_entity_poly.type
_entity_poly.pdbx_seq_one_letter_code
_entity_poly.pdbx_strand_id
1 'polypeptide(L)'
;FYGWPYSYYGQHVDERVQPQRPDLVAKAIVPDYAIGSHVAPLGLLFYTGQALPSQYHGGAFIGEHGSWDRSPLSGYEVVYVPFKDGKPTGRPQTVVSGFTSKDEKT
;
A
#
# COMPACT_ATOMS: atom_id res chain seq x y z
N PHE A 1 2.29 -12.92 -13.61
CA PHE A 1 3.42 -11.97 -13.67
C PHE A 1 2.91 -10.63 -13.17
N TYR A 2 3.62 -9.98 -12.25
CA TYR A 2 3.13 -8.75 -11.58
C TYR A 2 3.88 -7.48 -12.01
N GLY A 3 4.63 -7.55 -13.12
CA GLY A 3 5.26 -6.38 -13.74
C GLY A 3 6.78 -6.32 -13.57
N TRP A 4 7.30 -6.59 -12.37
CA TRP A 4 8.74 -6.45 -12.12
C TRP A 4 9.60 -7.34 -13.04
N PRO A 5 10.69 -6.85 -13.66
CA PRO A 5 11.25 -5.50 -13.50
C PRO A 5 10.67 -4.49 -14.50
N TYR A 6 9.94 -4.93 -15.51
CA TYR A 6 9.57 -4.12 -16.67
C TYR A 6 8.41 -3.15 -16.42
N SER A 7 7.61 -3.35 -15.37
CA SER A 7 6.60 -2.42 -14.87
C SER A 7 6.45 -2.50 -13.35
N TYR A 8 6.00 -1.42 -12.72
CA TYR A 8 5.76 -1.40 -11.27
C TYR A 8 4.62 -2.33 -10.85
N TYR A 9 3.54 -2.31 -11.63
CA TYR A 9 2.48 -3.30 -11.71
C TYR A 9 1.66 -2.99 -12.96
N GLY A 10 0.87 -3.94 -13.45
CA GLY A 10 0.10 -3.72 -14.69
C GLY A 10 0.94 -3.11 -15.80
N GLN A 11 0.36 -2.11 -16.47
CA GLN A 11 0.98 -1.46 -17.65
C GLN A 11 1.76 -0.19 -17.29
N HIS A 12 2.25 -0.05 -16.05
CA HIS A 12 3.09 1.07 -15.62
C HIS A 12 4.58 0.79 -15.88
N VAL A 13 5.03 1.01 -17.11
CA VAL A 13 6.39 0.70 -17.59
C VAL A 13 7.47 1.32 -16.70
N ASP A 14 8.50 0.53 -16.38
CA ASP A 14 9.75 1.02 -15.82
C ASP A 14 10.77 1.25 -16.95
N GLU A 15 10.92 2.51 -17.35
CA GLU A 15 11.78 2.91 -18.48
C GLU A 15 13.28 2.71 -18.21
N ARG A 16 13.67 2.50 -16.94
CA ARG A 16 15.08 2.31 -16.52
C ARG A 16 15.62 0.95 -16.95
N VAL A 17 14.75 -0.04 -17.17
CA VAL A 17 15.15 -1.43 -17.44
C VAL A 17 15.43 -1.61 -18.93
N GLN A 18 16.58 -2.19 -19.28
CA GLN A 18 16.96 -2.46 -20.66
C GLN A 18 17.52 -3.89 -20.82
N PRO A 19 17.18 -4.62 -21.90
CA PRO A 19 16.20 -4.23 -22.92
C PRO A 19 14.75 -4.31 -22.40
N GLN A 20 13.88 -3.48 -22.97
CA GLN A 20 12.44 -3.47 -22.64
C GLN A 20 11.73 -4.77 -23.09
N ARG A 21 10.64 -5.12 -22.39
CA ARG A 21 9.81 -6.31 -22.67
C ARG A 21 8.31 -5.97 -22.68
N PRO A 22 7.80 -5.31 -23.73
CA PRO A 22 6.39 -4.91 -23.82
C PRO A 22 5.43 -6.11 -23.79
N ASP A 23 5.87 -7.28 -24.25
CA ASP A 23 5.10 -8.53 -24.19
C ASP A 23 4.87 -9.03 -22.76
N LEU A 24 5.79 -8.73 -21.83
CA LEU A 24 5.65 -9.03 -20.41
C LEU A 24 4.83 -7.96 -19.70
N VAL A 25 5.04 -6.68 -20.02
CA VAL A 25 4.24 -5.56 -19.47
C VAL A 25 2.75 -5.73 -19.81
N ALA A 26 2.42 -6.13 -21.04
CA ALA A 26 1.03 -6.35 -21.45
C ALA A 26 0.31 -7.46 -20.65
N LYS A 27 1.07 -8.43 -20.11
CA LYS A 27 0.56 -9.56 -19.30
C LYS A 27 0.63 -9.30 -17.80
N ALA A 28 1.15 -8.14 -17.37
CA ALA A 28 1.29 -7.83 -15.95
C ALA A 28 -0.08 -7.61 -15.32
N ILE A 29 -0.28 -8.24 -14.16
CA ILE A 29 -1.54 -8.19 -13.41
C ILE A 29 -1.53 -6.92 -12.54
N VAL A 30 -2.66 -6.22 -12.51
CA VAL A 30 -2.90 -5.08 -11.60
C VAL A 30 -3.38 -5.63 -10.25
N PRO A 31 -2.83 -5.19 -9.11
CA PRO A 31 -3.34 -5.60 -7.80
C PRO A 31 -4.75 -5.06 -7.56
N ASP A 32 -5.55 -5.74 -6.75
CA ASP A 32 -6.89 -5.27 -6.37
C ASP A 32 -6.85 -3.93 -5.61
N TYR A 33 -5.71 -3.63 -4.98
CA TYR A 33 -5.46 -2.37 -4.28
C TYR A 33 -3.97 -2.06 -4.22
N ALA A 34 -3.63 -0.78 -4.36
CA ALA A 34 -2.28 -0.29 -4.16
C ALA A 34 -2.28 0.73 -3.01
N ILE A 35 -1.26 0.67 -2.17
CA ILE A 35 -0.99 1.64 -1.10
C ILE A 35 0.22 2.49 -1.46
N GLY A 36 0.56 3.47 -0.62
CA GLY A 36 1.64 4.42 -0.89
C GLY A 36 2.98 3.74 -1.19
N SER A 37 3.76 4.33 -2.09
CA SER A 37 5.12 3.85 -2.38
C SER A 37 6.00 3.94 -1.12
N HIS A 38 6.83 2.92 -0.91
CA HIS A 38 7.80 2.82 0.20
C HIS A 38 7.23 2.73 1.62
N VAL A 39 5.92 2.56 1.81
CA VAL A 39 5.33 2.47 3.17
C VAL A 39 5.69 1.19 3.94
N ALA A 40 6.28 0.19 3.27
CA ALA A 40 6.75 -1.07 3.85
C ALA A 40 5.72 -1.75 4.77
N PRO A 41 4.56 -2.22 4.25
CA PRO A 41 3.55 -2.85 5.08
C PRO A 41 4.08 -4.17 5.66
N LEU A 42 4.00 -4.35 6.98
CA LEU A 42 4.44 -5.56 7.69
C LEU A 42 3.31 -6.34 8.35
N GLY A 43 2.09 -5.80 8.36
CA GLY A 43 0.92 -6.47 8.93
C GLY A 43 -0.37 -6.09 8.22
N LEU A 44 -1.29 -7.05 8.12
CA LEU A 44 -2.64 -6.89 7.59
C LEU A 44 -3.62 -7.65 8.50
N LEU A 45 -4.70 -7.00 8.89
CA LEU A 45 -5.77 -7.60 9.69
C LEU A 45 -7.14 -7.19 9.15
N PHE A 46 -7.94 -8.16 8.71
CA PHE A 46 -9.37 -7.93 8.47
C PHE A 46 -10.11 -7.87 9.80
N TYR A 47 -10.80 -6.78 10.06
CA TYR A 47 -11.51 -6.57 11.31
C TYR A 47 -12.91 -7.17 11.29
N THR A 48 -13.10 -8.23 12.05
CA THR A 48 -14.36 -8.98 12.17
C THR A 48 -15.10 -8.74 13.50
N GLY A 49 -14.56 -7.88 14.36
CA GLY A 49 -15.13 -7.55 15.67
C GLY A 49 -16.13 -6.39 15.62
N GLN A 50 -16.65 -6.01 16.80
CA GLN A 50 -17.59 -4.90 16.97
C GLN A 50 -17.14 -3.89 18.05
N ALA A 51 -15.97 -4.09 18.65
CA ALA A 51 -15.44 -3.24 19.73
C ALA A 51 -14.97 -1.83 19.26
N LEU A 52 -14.64 -1.68 17.97
CA LEU A 52 -14.29 -0.39 17.37
C LEU A 52 -15.53 0.29 16.78
N PRO A 53 -15.51 1.62 16.53
CA PRO A 53 -16.59 2.32 15.83
C PRO A 53 -17.01 1.63 14.52
N SER A 54 -18.29 1.72 14.16
CA SER A 54 -18.88 1.00 13.02
C SER A 54 -18.22 1.27 11.67
N GLN A 55 -17.60 2.44 11.50
CA GLN A 55 -16.81 2.79 10.32
C GLN A 55 -15.64 1.81 10.03
N TYR A 56 -15.15 1.11 11.05
CA TYR A 56 -14.06 0.14 10.94
C TYR A 56 -14.53 -1.31 10.69
N HIS A 57 -15.83 -1.56 10.74
CA HIS A 57 -16.38 -2.91 10.65
C HIS A 57 -16.23 -3.44 9.24
N GLY A 58 -15.61 -4.63 9.11
CA GLY A 58 -15.50 -5.35 7.85
C GLY A 58 -14.37 -4.89 6.91
N GLY A 59 -13.62 -3.83 7.25
CA GLY A 59 -12.43 -3.43 6.49
C GLY A 59 -11.12 -4.05 7.00
N ALA A 60 -9.99 -3.53 6.52
CA ALA A 60 -8.67 -4.04 6.85
C ALA A 60 -7.77 -2.97 7.47
N PHE A 61 -7.09 -3.31 8.56
CA PHE A 61 -6.01 -2.52 9.13
C PHE A 61 -4.68 -2.97 8.54
N ILE A 62 -3.82 -2.02 8.20
CA ILE A 62 -2.47 -2.25 7.64
C ILE A 62 -1.46 -1.51 8.50
N GLY A 63 -0.46 -2.23 9.00
CA GLY A 63 0.69 -1.63 9.69
C GLY A 63 1.76 -1.25 8.68
N GLU A 64 1.95 0.04 8.47
CA GLU A 64 2.95 0.61 7.56
C GLU A 64 4.24 0.93 8.33
N HIS A 65 5.25 0.09 8.17
CA HIS A 65 6.51 0.20 8.93
C HIS A 65 7.31 1.46 8.58
N GLY A 66 7.18 1.93 7.34
CA GLY A 66 7.77 3.17 6.88
C GLY A 66 8.99 3.01 5.96
N SER A 67 9.23 4.06 5.19
CA SER A 67 10.30 4.14 4.21
C SER A 67 11.64 4.47 4.86
N TRP A 68 12.73 3.83 4.40
CA TRP A 68 14.09 4.28 4.73
C TRP A 68 14.78 5.04 3.58
N ASP A 69 14.31 4.85 2.34
CA ASP A 69 14.91 5.42 1.10
C ASP A 69 13.89 6.27 0.34
N ARG A 70 13.30 7.26 1.03
CA ARG A 70 12.36 8.21 0.44
C ARG A 70 12.43 9.54 1.19
N SER A 71 12.34 10.65 0.47
CA SER A 71 12.16 11.99 1.04
C SER A 71 10.96 12.68 0.39
N PRO A 72 9.96 13.16 1.17
CA PRO A 72 9.81 12.97 2.62
C PRO A 72 9.58 11.50 3.01
N LEU A 73 9.61 11.17 4.31
CA LEU A 73 9.28 9.81 4.76
C LEU A 73 7.83 9.45 4.40
N SER A 74 7.53 8.15 4.26
CA SER A 74 6.19 7.62 4.00
C SER A 74 5.91 6.40 4.86
N GLY A 75 4.66 6.19 5.25
CA GLY A 75 4.26 5.14 6.19
C GLY A 75 4.46 5.64 7.61
N TYR A 76 4.98 4.79 8.50
CA TYR A 76 5.05 5.09 9.93
C TYR A 76 3.67 5.42 10.50
N GLU A 77 2.71 4.55 10.20
CA GLU A 77 1.32 4.66 10.65
C GLU A 77 0.61 3.30 10.62
N VAL A 78 -0.53 3.24 11.31
CA VAL A 78 -1.54 2.20 11.09
C VAL A 78 -2.67 2.84 10.30
N VAL A 79 -2.96 2.28 9.13
CA VAL A 79 -4.06 2.74 8.27
C VAL A 79 -5.21 1.73 8.26
N TYR A 80 -6.40 2.21 7.94
CA TYR A 80 -7.58 1.41 7.68
C TYR A 80 -8.03 1.58 6.23
N VAL A 81 -8.35 0.48 5.56
CA VAL A 81 -8.95 0.46 4.22
C VAL A 81 -10.36 -0.11 4.35
N PRO A 82 -11.42 0.64 3.97
CA PRO A 82 -12.78 0.13 4.04
C PRO A 82 -13.03 -0.88 2.93
N PHE A 83 -13.81 -1.92 3.24
CA PHE A 83 -14.21 -2.94 2.27
C PHE A 83 -15.72 -2.93 2.08
N LYS A 84 -16.15 -3.27 0.86
CA LYS A 84 -17.54 -3.51 0.50
C LYS A 84 -17.62 -4.67 -0.47
N ASP A 85 -18.52 -5.62 -0.21
CA ASP A 85 -18.76 -6.79 -1.07
C ASP A 85 -17.47 -7.57 -1.40
N GLY A 86 -16.58 -7.72 -0.41
CA GLY A 86 -15.30 -8.41 -0.54
C GLY A 86 -14.20 -7.63 -1.27
N LYS A 87 -14.43 -6.35 -1.62
CA LYS A 87 -13.46 -5.52 -2.33
C LYS A 87 -13.04 -4.29 -1.51
N PRO A 88 -11.77 -3.88 -1.58
CA PRO A 88 -11.32 -2.64 -0.97
C PRO A 88 -11.94 -1.45 -1.68
N THR A 89 -12.24 -0.40 -0.92
CA THR A 89 -12.87 0.83 -1.39
C THR A 89 -12.19 2.04 -0.79
N GLY A 90 -12.30 3.20 -1.45
CA GLY A 90 -11.75 4.45 -0.92
C GLY A 90 -10.22 4.47 -0.80
N ARG A 91 -9.71 5.47 -0.09
CA ARG A 91 -8.28 5.64 0.21
C ARG A 91 -7.98 5.07 1.60
N PRO A 92 -6.71 4.69 1.88
CA PRO A 92 -6.30 4.38 3.24
C PRO A 92 -6.59 5.57 4.17
N GLN A 93 -7.06 5.27 5.38
CA GLN A 93 -7.39 6.23 6.41
C GLN A 93 -6.43 6.06 7.59
N THR A 94 -5.67 7.09 7.93
CA THR A 94 -4.79 7.06 9.11
C THR A 94 -5.60 6.84 10.39
N VAL A 95 -5.20 5.85 11.18
CA VAL A 95 -5.79 5.52 12.49
C VAL A 95 -4.83 5.82 13.62
N VAL A 96 -3.56 5.47 13.44
CA VAL A 96 -2.49 5.77 14.40
C VAL A 96 -1.30 6.34 13.64
N SER A 97 -0.81 7.49 14.05
CA SER A 97 0.36 8.15 13.48
C SER A 97 1.21 8.79 14.57
N GLY A 98 2.24 9.54 14.20
CA GLY A 98 3.16 10.17 15.15
C GLY A 98 4.30 9.24 15.57
N PHE A 99 4.61 8.22 14.77
CA PHE A 99 5.76 7.35 14.97
C PHE A 99 7.08 7.96 14.48
N THR A 100 7.04 9.17 13.89
CA THR A 100 8.21 9.93 13.43
C THR A 100 8.32 11.28 14.16
N SER A 101 9.54 11.76 14.31
CA SER A 101 9.80 13.13 14.77
C SER A 101 9.47 14.15 13.66
N LYS A 102 9.27 15.42 14.05
CA LYS A 102 9.00 16.51 13.08
C LYS A 102 10.15 16.75 12.10
N ASP A 103 11.37 16.37 12.47
CA ASP A 103 12.56 16.50 11.64
C ASP A 103 12.87 15.21 10.85
N GLU A 104 11.97 14.22 10.86
CA GLU A 104 12.07 12.96 10.11
C GLU A 104 13.35 12.15 10.41
N LYS A 105 13.94 12.35 11.59
CA LYS A 105 15.08 11.57 12.07
C LYS A 105 14.61 10.44 12.97
N THR A 106 15.14 9.25 12.73
CA THR A 106 15.06 8.08 13.62
C THR A 106 16.03 8.19 14.78
#